data_AF-A0A3A6V7D7-F1
#
_entry.id   AF-A0A3A6V7D7-F1
#
_cell.length_a   1.000
_cell.length_b   1.000
_cell.length_c   1.000
_cell.angle_alpha   90.00
_cell.angle_beta   90.00
_cell.angle_gamma   90.00
#
_symmetry.space_group_name_H-M   'P 1'
#
loop_
_entity.id
_entity.type
_entity.pdbx_description
1 polymer ?
#
loop_
_entity_poly.entity_id
_entity_poly.type
_entity_poly.pdbx_seq_one_letter_code
_entity_poly.pdbx_strand_id
1 'polypeptide(L)'
;MHLVNSYRPILGGWHRLWIVFCVVSLAIIFVTNKLYVGLNPEYYSFRNEFYEALSIESKNKIIEINVADELGALSNSFEKLINPKNRWLILSNIDGKLKDSIMVKMPNNQTIAFKRQQKFSSIKNVCEEYWDIIKNYARKQEKINPNLIKILSYWIKCCIFLYILGLSFAWVRQGFKNNKVN
;
A
#
# COMPACT_ATOMS: atom_id res chain seq x y z
N MET A 1 -18.51 -0.81 62.43
CA MET A 1 -17.54 -1.63 61.68
C MET A 1 -18.14 -1.89 60.31
N HIS A 2 -17.90 -1.02 59.33
CA HIS A 2 -18.48 -1.13 57.99
C HIS A 2 -17.75 -2.21 57.21
N LEU A 3 -18.45 -3.31 56.91
CA LEU A 3 -17.98 -4.31 55.97
C LEU A 3 -17.87 -3.65 54.59
N VAL A 4 -16.63 -3.38 54.18
CA VAL A 4 -16.30 -2.93 52.82
C VAL A 4 -16.63 -4.10 51.89
N ASN A 5 -17.86 -4.11 51.38
CA ASN A 5 -18.28 -5.03 50.33
C ASN A 5 -17.41 -4.75 49.11
N SER A 6 -16.41 -5.61 48.93
CA SER A 6 -15.47 -5.53 47.83
C SER A 6 -16.25 -5.91 46.57
N TYR A 7 -16.76 -4.92 45.86
CA TYR A 7 -17.34 -5.10 44.53
C TYR A 7 -16.24 -5.65 43.63
N ARG A 8 -16.16 -6.98 43.50
CA ARG A 8 -15.48 -7.61 42.37
C ARG A 8 -16.43 -7.47 41.19
N PRO A 9 -16.13 -6.63 40.19
CA PRO A 9 -16.95 -6.60 38.99
C PRO A 9 -16.80 -7.95 38.30
N ILE A 10 -17.74 -8.87 38.55
CA ILE A 10 -17.87 -10.10 37.80
C ILE A 10 -18.29 -9.64 36.41
N LEU A 11 -17.34 -9.60 35.45
CA LEU A 11 -17.67 -9.32 34.06
C LEU A 11 -18.78 -10.27 33.63
N GLY A 12 -19.97 -9.71 33.36
CA GLY A 12 -21.11 -10.47 32.88
C GLY A 12 -20.76 -11.18 31.57
N GLY A 13 -21.40 -12.33 31.30
CA GLY A 13 -21.13 -13.14 30.11
C GLY A 13 -21.18 -12.34 28.80
N TRP A 14 -22.05 -11.33 28.74
CA TRP A 14 -22.13 -10.39 27.62
C TRP A 14 -20.85 -9.58 27.37
N HIS A 15 -20.20 -9.07 28.42
CA HIS A 15 -18.95 -8.32 28.27
C HIS A 15 -17.81 -9.22 27.81
N ARG A 16 -17.78 -10.48 28.28
CA ARG A 16 -16.77 -11.47 27.84
C ARG A 16 -16.90 -11.78 26.36
N LEU A 17 -18.13 -11.93 25.85
CA LEU A 17 -18.40 -12.13 24.43
C LEU A 17 -17.89 -10.96 23.58
N TRP A 18 -18.12 -9.72 24.04
CA TRP A 18 -17.65 -8.50 23.38
C TRP A 18 -16.12 -8.45 23.26
N ILE A 19 -15.41 -8.80 24.34
CA ILE A 19 -13.94 -8.82 24.32
C ILE A 19 -13.44 -9.82 23.29
N VAL A 20 -13.99 -11.05 23.27
CA VAL A 20 -13.60 -12.07 22.30
C VAL A 20 -13.86 -11.60 20.86
N PHE A 21 -15.03 -11.00 20.61
CA PHE A 21 -15.36 -10.49 19.29
C PHE A 21 -14.42 -9.37 18.82
N CYS A 22 -14.04 -8.45 19.72
CA CYS A 22 -13.08 -7.39 19.43
C CYS A 22 -11.69 -7.96 19.09
N VAL A 23 -11.21 -8.95 19.83
CA VAL A 23 -9.91 -9.59 19.58
C VAL A 23 -9.90 -10.34 18.25
N VAL A 24 -10.94 -11.13 17.97
CA VAL A 24 -11.06 -11.89 16.72
C VAL A 24 -11.15 -10.96 15.51
N SER A 25 -11.95 -9.90 15.58
CA SER A 25 -12.07 -8.95 14.48
C SER A 25 -10.78 -8.16 14.23
N LEU A 26 -10.04 -7.77 15.28
CA LEU A 26 -8.69 -7.20 15.13
C LEU A 26 -7.72 -8.17 14.46
N ALA A 27 -7.73 -9.45 14.86
CA ALA A 27 -6.87 -10.47 14.25
C ALA A 27 -7.18 -10.65 12.75
N ILE A 28 -8.46 -10.66 12.37
CA ILE A 28 -8.88 -10.72 10.96
C ILE A 28 -8.41 -9.48 10.20
N ILE A 29 -8.56 -8.28 10.75
CA ILE A 29 -8.07 -7.04 10.10
C ILE A 29 -6.56 -7.10 9.91
N PHE A 30 -5.81 -7.57 10.91
CA PHE A 30 -4.36 -7.68 10.81
C PHE A 30 -3.92 -8.69 9.74
N VAL A 31 -4.55 -9.87 9.70
CA VAL A 31 -4.27 -10.91 8.69
C VAL A 31 -4.64 -10.45 7.30
N THR A 32 -5.84 -9.88 7.12
CA THR A 32 -6.29 -9.38 5.82
C THR A 32 -5.46 -8.19 5.35
N ASN A 33 -5.04 -7.29 6.23
CA ASN A 33 -4.14 -6.20 5.86
C ASN A 33 -2.78 -6.74 5.40
N LYS A 34 -2.19 -7.69 6.13
CA LYS A 34 -0.92 -8.32 5.73
C LYS A 34 -1.02 -9.03 4.37
N LEU A 35 -2.18 -9.62 4.05
CA LEU A 35 -2.41 -10.33 2.79
C LEU A 35 -2.73 -9.40 1.61
N TYR A 36 -3.53 -8.34 1.82
CA TYR A 36 -3.96 -7.42 0.76
C TYR A 36 -3.00 -6.26 0.54
N VAL A 37 -2.28 -5.84 1.57
CA VAL A 37 -1.16 -4.89 1.45
C VAL A 37 0.12 -5.69 1.15
N GLY A 38 0.02 -6.63 0.21
CA GLY A 38 1.17 -7.10 -0.52
C GLY A 38 1.72 -5.92 -1.30
N LEU A 39 2.79 -5.33 -0.76
CA LEU A 39 3.55 -4.18 -1.24
C LEU A 39 4.17 -4.46 -2.60
N ASN A 40 3.35 -4.64 -3.64
CA ASN A 40 3.87 -4.86 -4.96
C ASN A 40 4.51 -3.53 -5.41
N PRO A 41 5.85 -3.49 -5.61
CA PRO A 41 6.53 -2.31 -6.13
C PRO A 41 5.96 -1.86 -7.47
N GLU A 42 5.26 -2.76 -8.17
CA GLU A 42 4.53 -2.53 -9.41
C GLU A 42 3.40 -1.47 -9.29
N TYR A 43 2.84 -1.22 -8.10
CA TYR A 43 1.77 -0.22 -7.92
C TYR A 43 2.27 1.22 -7.69
N TYR A 44 3.57 1.41 -7.44
CA TYR A 44 4.12 2.75 -7.24
C TYR A 44 4.31 3.44 -8.59
N SER A 45 3.40 4.36 -8.90
CA SER A 45 3.48 5.23 -10.08
C SER A 45 4.67 6.19 -9.99
N PHE A 46 5.10 6.67 -11.16
CA PHE A 46 6.16 7.66 -11.33
C PHE A 46 6.18 8.73 -10.23
N ARG A 47 7.34 8.91 -9.59
CA ARG A 47 7.66 10.07 -8.78
C ARG A 47 9.01 10.59 -9.20
N ASN A 48 9.14 11.92 -9.34
CA ASN A 48 10.42 12.57 -9.62
C ASN A 48 11.48 12.19 -8.59
N GLU A 49 11.06 11.97 -7.34
CA GLU A 49 11.88 11.46 -6.23
C GLU A 49 12.68 10.19 -6.58
N PHE A 50 12.13 9.29 -7.41
CA PHE A 50 12.83 8.06 -7.79
C PHE A 50 13.97 8.32 -8.77
N TYR A 51 13.82 9.28 -9.67
CA TYR A 51 14.89 9.69 -10.58
C TYR A 51 15.94 10.52 -9.85
N GLU A 52 15.52 11.39 -8.93
CA GLU A 52 16.42 12.16 -8.09
C GLU A 52 17.28 11.28 -7.18
N ALA A 53 16.77 10.12 -6.75
CA ALA A 53 17.50 9.15 -5.95
C ALA A 53 18.52 8.31 -6.73
N LEU A 54 18.51 8.35 -8.08
CA LEU A 54 19.52 7.65 -8.88
C LEU A 54 20.91 8.29 -8.70
N SER A 55 21.94 7.46 -8.80
CA SER A 55 23.33 7.90 -8.89
C SER A 55 23.54 8.86 -10.06
N ILE A 56 24.49 9.79 -9.90
CA ILE A 56 24.84 10.77 -10.94
C ILE A 56 25.27 10.07 -12.24
N GLU A 57 25.99 8.96 -12.12
CA GLU A 57 26.39 8.15 -13.28
C GLU A 57 25.19 7.58 -14.04
N SER A 58 24.16 7.11 -13.33
CA SER A 58 22.94 6.57 -13.93
C SER A 58 22.08 7.67 -14.55
N LYS A 59 21.97 8.84 -13.90
CA LYS A 59 21.26 10.01 -14.46
C LYS A 59 21.84 10.46 -15.80
N ASN A 60 23.16 10.52 -15.93
CA ASN A 60 23.83 10.94 -17.16
C ASN A 60 23.56 10.01 -18.37
N LYS A 61 23.09 8.79 -18.13
CA LYS A 61 22.75 7.79 -19.16
C LYS A 61 21.29 7.87 -19.61
N ILE A 62 20.44 8.50 -18.82
CA ILE A 62 19.00 8.66 -19.06
C ILE A 62 18.77 9.95 -19.87
N ILE A 63 17.75 9.92 -20.72
CA ILE A 63 17.20 11.11 -21.37
C ILE A 63 15.95 11.50 -20.59
N GLU A 64 15.91 12.71 -20.04
CA GLU A 64 14.69 13.26 -19.47
C GLU A 64 13.70 13.52 -20.60
N ILE A 65 12.73 12.62 -20.74
CA ILE A 65 11.57 12.82 -21.61
C ILE A 65 10.48 13.42 -20.74
N ASN A 66 9.86 14.50 -21.19
CA ASN A 66 8.64 15.00 -20.56
C ASN A 66 7.49 14.08 -20.98
N VAL A 67 7.30 13.01 -20.21
CA VAL A 67 6.51 11.81 -20.55
C VAL A 67 5.03 12.11 -20.84
N ALA A 68 4.51 13.26 -20.40
CA ALA A 68 3.10 13.65 -20.55
C ALA A 68 2.66 13.84 -22.01
N ASP A 69 3.55 14.27 -22.91
CA ASP A 69 3.17 14.69 -24.26
C ASP A 69 3.40 13.63 -25.35
N GLU A 70 4.25 12.61 -25.11
CA GLU A 70 4.73 11.72 -26.19
C GLU A 70 4.30 10.24 -26.09
N LEU A 71 3.74 9.79 -24.96
CA LEU A 71 3.37 8.37 -24.76
C LEU A 71 2.23 7.88 -25.65
N GLY A 72 1.30 8.77 -26.04
CA GLY A 72 0.14 8.40 -26.86
C GLY A 72 0.50 7.94 -28.27
N ALA A 73 1.63 8.43 -28.81
CA ALA A 73 2.08 8.10 -30.16
C ALA A 73 2.93 6.81 -30.25
N LEU A 74 3.56 6.42 -29.14
CA LEU A 74 4.54 5.32 -29.11
C LEU A 74 3.90 3.92 -29.02
N SER A 75 2.62 3.83 -28.63
CA SER A 75 1.85 2.60 -28.37
C SER A 75 1.98 1.48 -29.42
N ASN A 76 2.18 1.81 -30.70
CA ASN A 76 1.88 0.90 -31.81
C ASN A 76 3.09 0.20 -32.45
N SER A 77 4.33 0.50 -32.02
CA SER A 77 5.55 0.06 -32.72
C SER A 77 6.60 -0.51 -31.78
N PHE A 78 6.28 -1.59 -31.05
CA PHE A 78 7.16 -2.15 -30.02
C PHE A 78 7.51 -3.61 -30.24
N GLU A 79 8.80 -3.91 -30.37
CA GLU A 79 9.34 -5.28 -30.36
C GLU A 79 9.59 -5.75 -28.92
N LYS A 80 8.98 -6.88 -28.53
CA LYS A 80 8.99 -7.36 -27.16
C LYS A 80 10.25 -8.18 -26.86
N LEU A 81 11.35 -7.53 -26.49
CA LEU A 81 12.52 -8.23 -25.95
C LEU A 81 12.26 -8.61 -24.48
N ILE A 82 11.78 -9.83 -24.26
CA ILE A 82 11.52 -10.38 -22.92
C ILE A 82 12.83 -10.93 -22.35
N ASN A 83 13.36 -10.32 -21.29
CA ASN A 83 14.36 -10.97 -20.46
C ASN A 83 13.66 -11.99 -19.52
N PRO A 84 13.99 -13.28 -19.55
CA PRO A 84 13.27 -14.30 -18.78
C PRO A 84 13.43 -14.19 -17.26
N LYS A 85 14.45 -13.46 -16.76
CA LYS A 85 14.66 -13.28 -15.31
C LYS A 85 14.04 -12.00 -14.75
N ASN A 86 13.99 -10.93 -15.53
CA ASN A 86 13.52 -9.61 -15.09
C ASN A 86 12.46 -9.12 -16.08
N ARG A 87 11.24 -8.82 -15.60
CA ARG A 87 10.06 -8.38 -16.41
C ARG A 87 10.21 -7.00 -17.06
N TRP A 88 11.41 -6.61 -17.49
CA TRP A 88 11.61 -5.36 -18.22
C TRP A 88 11.44 -5.62 -19.71
N LEU A 89 10.77 -4.69 -20.39
CA LEU A 89 10.57 -4.75 -21.83
C LEU A 89 11.40 -3.65 -22.46
N ILE A 90 12.34 -4.02 -23.33
CA ILE A 90 13.08 -3.05 -24.12
C ILE A 90 12.22 -2.68 -25.31
N LEU A 91 12.10 -1.39 -25.57
CA LEU A 91 11.28 -0.77 -26.59
C LEU A 91 12.23 0.04 -27.49
N SER A 92 12.30 -0.30 -28.78
CA SER A 92 12.98 0.50 -29.80
C SER A 92 11.96 1.46 -30.41
N ASN A 93 12.29 2.77 -30.49
CA ASN A 93 11.44 3.74 -31.17
C ASN A 93 11.72 3.70 -32.68
N ILE A 94 10.66 3.51 -33.49
CA ILE A 94 10.74 3.37 -34.95
C ILE A 94 10.51 4.73 -35.67
N ASP A 95 9.80 5.70 -35.04
CA ASP A 95 9.20 6.85 -35.76
C ASP A 95 9.78 8.25 -35.41
N GLY A 96 11.11 8.36 -35.33
CA GLY A 96 11.75 9.58 -35.83
C GLY A 96 12.14 10.68 -34.84
N LYS A 97 11.44 10.89 -33.71
CA LYS A 97 11.86 11.91 -32.71
C LYS A 97 12.87 11.42 -31.68
N LEU A 98 12.83 10.15 -31.31
CA LEU A 98 13.82 9.55 -30.41
C LEU A 98 14.63 8.43 -31.09
N LYS A 99 15.03 8.67 -32.34
CA LYS A 99 15.88 7.76 -33.13
C LYS A 99 17.17 7.34 -32.43
N ASP A 100 17.63 8.16 -31.48
CA ASP A 100 18.84 7.92 -30.70
C ASP A 100 18.56 7.55 -29.24
N SER A 101 17.37 6.99 -28.96
CA SER A 101 17.06 6.46 -27.64
C SER A 101 16.65 4.99 -27.65
N ILE A 102 16.96 4.31 -26.54
CA ILE A 102 16.44 2.98 -26.21
C ILE A 102 15.47 3.19 -25.04
N MET A 103 14.23 2.78 -25.20
CA MET A 103 13.24 2.86 -24.13
C MET A 103 13.16 1.52 -23.38
N VAL A 104 12.94 1.55 -22.08
CA VAL A 104 12.77 0.34 -21.26
C VAL A 104 11.56 0.53 -20.37
N LYS A 105 10.55 -0.32 -20.57
CA LYS A 105 9.37 -0.37 -19.71
C LYS A 105 9.64 -1.25 -18.50
N MET A 106 9.49 -0.64 -17.34
CA MET A 106 9.65 -1.20 -16.00
C MET A 106 8.39 -1.93 -15.53
N PRO A 107 8.48 -2.78 -14.49
CA PRO A 107 7.36 -3.58 -14.02
C PRO A 107 6.23 -2.73 -13.42
N ASN A 108 6.52 -1.52 -12.95
CA ASN A 108 5.53 -0.53 -12.51
C ASN A 108 4.92 0.30 -13.66
N ASN A 109 4.96 -0.23 -14.89
CA ASN A 109 4.53 0.43 -16.13
C ASN A 109 5.25 1.75 -16.47
N GLN A 110 6.34 2.10 -15.80
CA GLN A 110 7.14 3.28 -16.12
C GLN A 110 8.09 3.02 -17.28
N THR A 111 8.35 4.03 -18.11
CA THR A 111 9.28 3.88 -19.24
C THR A 111 10.49 4.78 -19.01
N ILE A 112 11.69 4.21 -19.03
CA ILE A 112 12.95 4.94 -18.93
C ILE A 112 13.58 4.99 -20.31
N ALA A 113 13.96 6.19 -20.76
CA ALA A 113 14.68 6.36 -22.00
C ALA A 113 16.19 6.50 -21.76
N PHE A 114 16.97 5.77 -22.55
CA PHE A 114 18.43 5.74 -22.51
C PHE A 114 18.98 6.28 -23.81
N LYS A 115 20.20 6.85 -23.76
CA LYS A 115 20.95 7.18 -24.98
C LYS A 115 21.30 5.90 -25.76
N ARG A 116 21.13 5.90 -27.08
CA ARG A 116 21.34 4.72 -27.96
C ARG A 116 22.74 4.10 -27.88
N GLN A 117 23.75 4.89 -27.56
CA GLN A 117 25.15 4.43 -27.47
C GLN A 117 25.49 3.69 -26.17
N GLN A 118 24.52 3.50 -25.26
CA GLN A 118 24.78 2.82 -23.99
C GLN A 118 24.91 1.31 -24.18
N LYS A 119 25.96 0.73 -23.58
CA LYS A 119 26.13 -0.72 -23.52
C LYS A 119 24.97 -1.34 -22.75
N PHE A 120 24.50 -2.51 -23.18
CA PHE A 120 23.41 -3.24 -22.54
C PHE A 120 23.64 -3.47 -21.03
N SER A 121 24.89 -3.73 -20.62
CA SER A 121 25.26 -3.87 -19.21
C SER A 121 25.00 -2.60 -18.39
N SER A 122 25.22 -1.42 -18.98
CA SER A 122 24.96 -0.13 -18.31
C SER A 122 23.47 0.14 -18.17
N ILE A 123 22.67 -0.19 -19.18
CA ILE A 123 21.20 -0.11 -19.12
C ILE A 123 20.68 -1.03 -18.01
N LYS A 124 21.17 -2.28 -17.98
CA LYS A 124 20.80 -3.24 -16.94
C LYS A 124 21.08 -2.71 -15.53
N ASN A 125 22.29 -2.18 -15.28
CA ASN A 125 22.66 -1.67 -13.96
C ASN A 125 21.76 -0.51 -13.53
N VAL A 126 21.45 0.43 -14.44
CA VAL A 126 20.53 1.54 -14.14
C VAL A 126 19.14 1.00 -13.83
N CYS A 127 18.67 -0.01 -14.56
CA CYS A 127 17.37 -0.61 -14.31
C CYS A 127 17.30 -1.34 -12.95
N GLU A 128 18.37 -2.04 -12.57
CA GLU A 128 18.50 -2.69 -11.25
C GLU A 128 18.49 -1.65 -10.13
N GLU A 129 19.30 -0.59 -10.28
CA GLU A 129 19.36 0.52 -9.33
C GLU A 129 18.00 1.20 -9.14
N TYR A 130 17.33 1.55 -10.25
CA TYR A 130 15.98 2.11 -10.22
C TYR A 130 15.00 1.19 -9.49
N TRP A 131 15.03 -0.10 -9.80
CA TRP A 131 14.13 -1.07 -9.19
C TRP A 131 14.41 -1.26 -7.68
N ASP A 132 15.67 -1.21 -7.28
CA ASP A 132 16.05 -1.29 -5.88
C ASP A 132 15.66 -0.04 -5.09
N ILE A 133 15.71 1.16 -5.71
CA ILE A 133 15.14 2.39 -5.13
C ILE A 133 13.64 2.22 -4.87
N ILE A 134 12.87 1.72 -5.86
CA ILE A 134 11.43 1.48 -5.68
C ILE A 134 11.18 0.46 -4.57
N LYS A 135 11.91 -0.66 -4.55
CA LYS A 135 11.77 -1.66 -3.47
C LYS A 135 12.05 -1.06 -2.10
N ASN A 136 13.11 -0.27 -1.98
CA ASN A 136 13.48 0.36 -0.72
C ASN A 136 12.43 1.39 -0.30
N TYR A 137 11.84 2.13 -1.25
CA TYR A 137 10.73 3.03 -0.99
C TYR A 137 9.48 2.27 -0.54
N ALA A 138 9.12 1.18 -1.22
CA ALA A 138 8.01 0.33 -0.84
C ALA A 138 8.18 -0.23 0.58
N ARG A 139 9.38 -0.71 0.94
CA ARG A 139 9.72 -1.15 2.30
C ARG A 139 9.69 -0.03 3.34
N LYS A 140 9.98 1.22 2.96
CA LYS A 140 9.85 2.37 3.88
C LYS A 140 8.39 2.73 4.11
N GLN A 141 7.57 2.72 3.05
CA GLN A 141 6.12 2.96 3.11
C GLN A 141 5.36 1.86 3.88
N GLU A 142 5.89 0.63 3.88
CA GLU A 142 5.39 -0.49 4.70
C GLU A 142 5.27 -0.13 6.19
N LYS A 143 6.14 0.76 6.70
CA LYS A 143 6.17 1.05 8.14
C LYS A 143 4.92 1.73 8.66
N ILE A 144 4.17 2.49 7.86
CA ILE A 144 2.93 3.13 8.30
C ILE A 144 1.98 3.25 7.11
N ASN A 145 1.17 2.22 6.87
CA ASN A 145 0.14 2.32 5.84
C ASN A 145 -1.01 3.22 6.33
N PRO A 146 -1.20 4.44 5.78
CA PRO A 146 -2.21 5.38 6.27
C PRO A 146 -3.63 4.82 6.14
N ASN A 147 -3.85 3.90 5.20
CA ASN A 147 -5.13 3.21 5.03
C ASN A 147 -5.43 2.28 6.21
N LEU A 148 -4.42 1.67 6.81
CA LEU A 148 -4.59 0.82 8.01
C LEU A 148 -5.09 1.67 9.18
N ILE A 149 -4.53 2.87 9.38
CA ILE A 149 -4.98 3.80 10.42
C ILE A 149 -6.44 4.20 10.20
N LYS A 150 -6.83 4.49 8.95
CA LYS A 150 -8.24 4.82 8.62
C LYS A 150 -9.19 3.65 8.91
N ILE A 151 -8.83 2.44 8.49
CA ILE A 151 -9.62 1.22 8.72
C ILE A 151 -9.75 0.95 10.22
N LEU A 152 -8.64 1.03 10.96
CA LEU A 152 -8.60 0.85 12.40
C LEU A 152 -9.48 1.90 13.11
N SER A 153 -9.41 3.17 12.69
CA SER A 153 -10.24 4.24 13.23
C SER A 153 -11.72 3.98 13.00
N TYR A 154 -12.11 3.56 11.78
CA TYR A 154 -13.49 3.23 11.47
C TYR A 154 -13.99 2.04 12.30
N TRP A 155 -13.16 0.99 12.42
CA TRP A 155 -13.47 -0.18 13.23
C TRP A 155 -13.68 0.17 14.72
N ILE A 156 -12.79 0.98 15.31
CA ILE A 156 -12.93 1.47 16.69
C ILE A 156 -14.24 2.22 16.88
N LYS A 157 -14.61 3.10 15.93
CA LYS A 157 -15.88 3.84 15.97
C LYS A 157 -17.08 2.91 15.96
N CYS A 158 -17.08 1.86 15.12
CA CYS A 158 -18.14 0.86 15.11
C CYS A 158 -18.24 0.10 16.45
N CYS A 159 -17.12 -0.31 17.05
CA CYS A 159 -17.11 -0.96 18.36
C CYS A 159 -17.68 -0.07 19.46
N ILE A 160 -17.27 1.21 19.50
CA ILE A 160 -17.78 2.19 20.47
C ILE A 160 -19.29 2.40 20.28
N PHE A 161 -19.74 2.56 19.03
CA PHE A 161 -21.16 2.75 18.72
C PHE A 161 -22.02 1.58 19.18
N LEU A 162 -21.60 0.34 18.89
CA LEU A 162 -22.33 -0.86 19.31
C LEU A 162 -22.31 -1.05 20.84
N TYR A 163 -21.21 -0.67 21.50
CA TYR A 163 -21.13 -0.70 22.96
C TYR A 163 -22.13 0.27 23.61
N ILE A 164 -22.22 1.50 23.10
CA ILE A 164 -23.19 2.50 23.57
C ILE A 164 -24.62 1.99 23.37
N LEU A 165 -24.95 1.44 22.19
CA LEU A 165 -26.26 0.83 21.96
C LEU A 165 -26.57 -0.28 22.97
N GLY A 166 -25.60 -1.16 23.23
CA GLY A 166 -25.75 -2.24 24.22
C GLY A 166 -26.05 -1.70 25.63
N LEU A 167 -25.38 -0.62 26.04
CA LEU A 167 -25.66 0.06 27.31
C LEU A 167 -27.06 0.69 27.32
N SER A 168 -27.47 1.35 26.23
CA SER A 168 -28.81 1.93 26.12
C SER A 168 -29.90 0.87 26.27
N PHE A 169 -29.76 -0.28 25.61
CA PHE A 169 -30.71 -1.40 25.75
C PHE A 169 -30.74 -1.96 27.17
N ALA A 170 -29.58 -2.13 27.82
CA ALA A 170 -29.51 -2.61 29.19
C ALA A 170 -30.22 -1.66 30.17
N TRP A 171 -30.03 -0.35 29.99
CA TRP A 171 -30.67 0.68 30.80
C TRP A 171 -32.19 0.66 30.66
N VAL A 172 -32.70 0.60 29.42
CA VAL A 172 -34.15 0.49 29.15
C VAL A 172 -34.74 -0.76 29.79
N ARG A 173 -34.08 -1.91 29.62
CA ARG A 173 -34.54 -3.18 30.22
C ARG A 173 -34.58 -3.11 31.75
N GLN A 174 -33.60 -2.45 32.38
CA GLN A 174 -33.54 -2.29 33.83
C GLN A 174 -34.68 -1.40 34.35
N GLY A 175 -35.00 -0.31 33.62
CA GLY A 175 -36.16 0.54 33.92
C GLY A 175 -37.47 -0.25 33.96
N PHE A 176 -37.71 -1.11 32.97
CA PHE A 176 -38.91 -1.97 32.96
C PHE A 176 -38.94 -3.04 34.04
N LYS A 177 -37.77 -3.58 34.42
CA LYS A 177 -37.70 -4.62 35.46
C LYS A 177 -37.99 -4.06 36.85
N ASN A 178 -37.52 -2.85 37.15
CA ASN A 178 -37.71 -2.21 38.45
C ASN A 178 -39.17 -1.76 38.69
N ASN A 179 -39.95 -1.51 37.64
CA ASN A 179 -41.36 -1.13 37.76
C ASN A 179 -42.32 -2.29 38.08
N LYS A 180 -41.86 -3.54 38.13
CA LYS A 180 -42.71 -4.72 38.43
C LYS A 180 -42.78 -5.08 39.92
N VAL A 181 -42.21 -4.27 40.81
CA VAL A 181 -42.12 -4.56 42.27
C VAL A 181 -42.98 -3.60 43.12
N ASN A 182 -43.94 -2.90 42.51
CA ASN A 182 -44.99 -2.20 43.24
C ASN A 182 -46.36 -2.84 42.95
#